data_AF-A0A182WA96-F1
#
_entry.id   AF-A0A182WA96-F1
#
_cell.length_a   1.000
_cell.length_b   1.000
_cell.length_c   1.000
_cell.angle_alpha   90.00
_cell.angle_beta   90.00
_cell.angle_gamma   90.00
#
_symmetry.space_group_name_H-M   'P 1'
#
loop_
_entity.id
_entity.type
_entity.pdbx_description
1 polymer ?
#
loop_
_entity_poly.entity_id
_entity_poly.type
_entity_poly.pdbx_seq_one_letter_code
_entity_poly.pdbx_strand_id
1 'polypeptide(L)'
;MFRFAIKAGLAGGAMYFSKQEGIWDENTEKVYERYSTALKPHLDSVKKQIPLDIPAFPSSGELCFVTKHYYNEGVKSTFNFIHRLPCYAGQLVKRGSDAIKQALDAQQSEQATPVAAATTKK
;
A
#
# COMPACT_ATOMS: atom_id res chain seq x y z
N MET A 1 -12.15 5.89 20.36
CA MET A 1 -12.19 4.50 20.85
C MET A 1 -13.01 3.55 19.95
N PHE A 2 -14.20 3.93 19.48
CA PHE A 2 -15.05 3.06 18.62
C PHE A 2 -14.36 2.55 17.33
N ARG A 3 -13.63 3.43 16.61
CA ARG A 3 -12.85 3.03 15.40
C ARG A 3 -11.75 2.02 15.70
N PHE A 4 -11.15 2.09 16.88
CA PHE A 4 -10.13 1.14 17.31
C PHE A 4 -10.78 -0.20 17.65
N ALA A 5 -11.90 -0.21 18.35
CA ALA A 5 -12.66 -1.43 18.65
C ALA A 5 -13.10 -2.17 17.39
N ILE A 6 -13.59 -1.45 16.37
CA ILE A 6 -13.95 -2.06 15.07
C ILE A 6 -12.73 -2.71 14.40
N LYS A 7 -11.61 -1.98 14.33
CA LYS A 7 -10.38 -2.49 13.70
C LYS A 7 -9.81 -3.69 14.46
N ALA A 8 -9.80 -3.64 15.79
CA ALA A 8 -9.35 -4.73 16.65
C ALA A 8 -10.28 -5.94 16.53
N GLY A 9 -11.59 -5.73 16.48
CA GLY A 9 -12.58 -6.78 16.26
C GLY A 9 -12.41 -7.48 14.91
N LEU A 10 -12.19 -6.71 13.83
CA LEU A 10 -11.87 -7.25 12.51
C LEU A 10 -10.58 -8.08 12.52
N ALA A 11 -9.51 -7.55 13.12
CA ALA A 11 -8.23 -8.25 13.22
C ALA A 11 -8.35 -9.54 14.05
N GLY A 12 -9.02 -9.46 15.20
CA GLY A 12 -9.26 -10.61 16.07
C GLY A 12 -10.15 -11.66 15.41
N GLY A 13 -11.21 -11.26 14.72
CA GLY A 13 -12.08 -12.16 13.97
C GLY A 13 -11.35 -12.85 12.82
N ALA A 14 -10.54 -12.12 12.06
CA ALA A 14 -9.70 -12.68 11.00
C ALA A 14 -8.70 -13.70 11.56
N MET A 15 -8.04 -13.40 12.68
CA MET A 15 -7.13 -14.35 13.34
C MET A 15 -7.87 -15.59 13.85
N TYR A 16 -9.02 -15.41 14.49
CA TYR A 16 -9.82 -16.52 15.03
C TYR A 16 -10.27 -17.48 13.93
N PHE A 17 -10.82 -16.93 12.84
CA PHE A 17 -11.23 -17.72 11.69
C PHE A 17 -10.03 -18.41 11.03
N SER A 18 -8.91 -17.70 10.85
CA SER A 18 -7.70 -18.28 10.27
C SER A 18 -7.14 -19.44 11.10
N LYS A 19 -7.27 -19.35 12.44
CA LYS A 19 -6.88 -20.45 13.33
C LYS A 19 -7.81 -21.65 13.19
N GLN A 20 -9.13 -21.42 13.10
CA GLN A 20 -10.10 -22.51 12.90
C GLN A 20 -9.89 -23.24 11.56
N GLU A 21 -9.52 -22.50 10.51
CA GLU A 21 -9.21 -23.05 9.18
C GLU A 21 -7.88 -23.81 9.12
N GLY A 22 -7.17 -23.97 10.24
CA GLY A 22 -5.95 -24.76 10.32
C GLY A 22 -4.71 -24.07 9.73
N ILE A 23 -4.80 -22.80 9.29
CA ILE A 23 -3.66 -22.08 8.67
C ILE A 23 -2.43 -22.03 9.59
N TRP A 24 -2.64 -22.05 10.90
CA TRP A 24 -1.59 -21.93 11.92
C TRP A 24 -1.13 -23.27 12.51
N ASP A 25 -1.87 -24.35 12.30
CA ASP A 25 -1.65 -25.65 12.96
C ASP A 25 -1.34 -26.77 11.96
N GLU A 26 -1.91 -26.68 10.75
CA GLU A 26 -1.72 -27.65 9.69
C GLU A 26 -0.61 -27.21 8.71
N ASN A 27 -0.12 -28.19 7.93
CA ASN A 27 0.78 -27.90 6.83
C ASN A 27 0.05 -27.06 5.77
N THR A 28 0.60 -25.88 5.44
CA THR A 28 0.02 -24.92 4.49
C THR A 28 -0.32 -25.54 3.13
N GLU A 29 0.44 -26.55 2.69
CA GLU A 29 0.17 -27.26 1.43
C GLU A 29 -1.17 -28.00 1.47
N LYS A 30 -1.49 -28.67 2.59
CA LYS A 30 -2.75 -29.40 2.76
C LYS A 30 -3.96 -28.47 2.79
N VAL A 31 -3.81 -27.34 3.47
CA VAL A 31 -4.83 -26.29 3.51
C VAL A 31 -5.09 -25.80 2.09
N TYR A 32 -4.03 -25.44 1.35
CA TYR A 32 -4.14 -25.00 -0.04
C TYR A 32 -4.77 -26.06 -0.96
N GLU A 33 -4.36 -27.32 -0.83
CA GLU A 33 -4.92 -28.41 -1.62
C GLU A 33 -6.43 -28.60 -1.39
N ARG A 34 -6.88 -28.52 -0.13
CA ARG A 34 -8.32 -28.57 0.21
C ARG A 34 -9.08 -27.45 -0.49
N TYR A 35 -8.59 -26.21 -0.38
CA TYR A 35 -9.24 -25.05 -1.00
C TYR A 35 -9.23 -25.12 -2.53
N SER A 36 -8.08 -25.46 -3.13
CA SER A 36 -7.97 -25.61 -4.58
C SER A 36 -8.92 -26.68 -5.11
N THR A 37 -9.08 -27.80 -4.39
CA THR A 37 -9.99 -28.89 -4.75
C THR A 37 -11.45 -28.45 -4.64
N ALA A 38 -11.81 -27.71 -3.58
CA ALA A 38 -13.15 -27.16 -3.43
C ALA A 38 -13.49 -26.12 -4.53
N LEU A 39 -12.50 -25.37 -5.01
CA LEU A 39 -12.68 -24.30 -6.00
C LEU A 39 -12.64 -24.79 -7.46
N LYS A 40 -12.00 -25.93 -7.75
CA LYS A 40 -11.94 -26.53 -9.10
C LYS A 40 -13.29 -26.58 -9.84
N PRO A 41 -14.38 -27.12 -9.27
CA PRO A 41 -15.66 -27.21 -10.00
C PRO A 41 -16.26 -25.83 -10.35
N HIS A 42 -16.00 -24.82 -9.52
CA HIS A 42 -16.44 -23.45 -9.81
C HIS A 42 -15.62 -22.82 -10.92
N LEU A 43 -14.31 -23.08 -10.95
CA LEU A 43 -13.44 -22.63 -12.03
C LEU A 43 -13.85 -23.23 -13.38
N ASP A 44 -14.19 -24.52 -13.39
CA ASP A 44 -14.67 -25.21 -14.59
C ASP A 44 -15.99 -24.63 -15.11
N SER A 45 -16.88 -24.19 -14.21
CA SER A 45 -18.12 -23.49 -14.57
C SER A 45 -17.82 -22.13 -15.21
N VAL A 46 -16.90 -21.36 -14.63
CA VAL A 46 -16.49 -20.04 -15.16
C VAL A 46 -15.80 -20.18 -16.51
N LYS A 47 -14.93 -21.18 -16.68
CA LYS A 47 -14.24 -21.46 -17.95
C LYS A 47 -15.22 -21.80 -19.09
N LYS A 48 -16.38 -22.38 -18.79
CA LYS A 48 -17.43 -22.63 -19.79
C LYS A 48 -18.19 -21.37 -20.19
N GLN A 49 -18.28 -20.37 -19.31
CA GLN A 49 -19.04 -19.15 -19.55
C GLN A 49 -18.18 -18.04 -20.19
N ILE A 50 -16.87 -18.08 -19.98
CA ILE A 50 -15.95 -17.04 -20.43
C ILE A 50 -14.94 -17.67 -21.42
N PRO A 51 -14.90 -17.21 -22.69
CA PRO A 51 -13.96 -17.72 -23.70
C PRO A 51 -12.56 -17.14 -23.52
N LEU A 52 -12.04 -17.18 -22.28
CA LEU A 52 -10.68 -16.80 -21.95
C LEU A 52 -9.96 -18.05 -21.45
N ASP A 53 -8.71 -18.24 -21.89
CA ASP A 53 -7.85 -19.29 -21.34
C ASP A 53 -7.44 -18.91 -19.91
N ILE A 54 -8.26 -19.35 -18.95
CA ILE A 54 -7.96 -19.18 -17.53
C ILE A 54 -6.82 -20.15 -17.18
N PRO A 55 -5.69 -19.64 -16.66
CA PRO A 55 -4.57 -20.49 -16.27
C PRO A 55 -5.00 -21.43 -15.14
N ALA A 56 -4.42 -22.63 -15.10
CA ALA A 56 -4.64 -23.56 -14.00
C ALA A 56 -4.19 -22.92 -12.67
N PHE A 57 -4.81 -23.35 -11.56
CA PHE A 57 -4.34 -22.95 -10.24
C PHE A 57 -2.86 -23.32 -10.08
N PRO A 58 -2.03 -22.42 -9.51
CA PRO A 58 -0.63 -22.72 -9.28
C PRO A 58 -0.50 -23.91 -8.34
N SER A 59 0.53 -24.72 -8.52
CA SER A 59 0.86 -25.78 -7.57
C SER A 59 1.21 -25.18 -6.20
N SER A 60 1.07 -25.97 -5.13
CA SER A 60 1.47 -25.56 -3.78
C SER A 60 2.94 -25.11 -3.73
N GLY A 61 3.82 -25.78 -4.47
CA GLY A 61 5.23 -25.43 -4.61
C GLY A 61 5.48 -24.08 -5.31
N GLU A 62 4.78 -23.81 -6.42
CA GLU A 62 4.85 -22.52 -7.12
C GLU A 62 4.33 -21.38 -6.25
N LEU A 63 3.21 -21.60 -5.55
CA LEU A 63 2.66 -20.62 -4.62
C LEU A 63 3.65 -20.32 -3.48
N CYS A 64 4.29 -21.36 -2.95
CA CYS A 64 5.31 -21.25 -1.91
C CYS A 64 6.54 -20.46 -2.41
N PHE A 65 7.00 -20.74 -3.64
CA PHE A 65 8.09 -20.00 -4.26
C PHE A 65 7.75 -18.52 -4.44
N VAL A 66 6.58 -18.20 -5.02
CA VAL A 66 6.13 -16.83 -5.24
C VAL A 66 6.02 -16.08 -3.92
N THR A 67 5.43 -16.70 -2.89
CA THR A 67 5.32 -16.11 -1.56
C THR A 67 6.68 -15.80 -0.96
N LYS A 68 7.63 -16.76 -1.03
CA LYS A 68 9.00 -16.54 -0.56
C LYS A 68 9.71 -15.43 -1.32
N HIS A 69 9.54 -15.39 -2.64
CA HIS A 69 10.15 -14.38 -3.51
C HIS A 69 9.68 -12.97 -3.13
N TYR A 70 8.37 -12.75 -3.06
CA TYR A 70 7.81 -11.45 -2.71
C TYR A 70 8.07 -11.04 -1.25
N TYR A 71 8.11 -11.99 -0.33
CA TYR A 71 8.53 -11.71 1.04
C TYR A 71 9.95 -11.16 1.07
N ASN A 72 10.89 -11.84 0.39
CA ASN A 72 12.29 -11.41 0.33
C ASN A 72 12.44 -10.06 -0.37
N GLU A 73 11.74 -9.82 -1.48
CA GLU A 73 11.75 -8.52 -2.15
C GLU A 73 11.15 -7.42 -1.27
N GLY A 74 10.08 -7.71 -0.52
CA GLY A 74 9.50 -6.80 0.46
C GLY A 74 10.51 -6.42 1.55
N VAL A 75 11.22 -7.39 2.10
CA VAL A 75 12.28 -7.17 3.11
C VAL A 75 13.39 -6.30 2.52
N LYS A 76 13.94 -6.65 1.36
CA LYS A 76 14.99 -5.85 0.68
C LYS A 76 14.53 -4.42 0.42
N SER A 77 13.32 -4.24 -0.10
CA SER A 77 12.76 -2.94 -0.41
C SER A 77 12.59 -2.09 0.85
N THR A 78 12.14 -2.70 1.95
CA THR A 78 11.97 -2.01 3.24
C THR A 78 13.32 -1.53 3.79
N PHE A 79 14.35 -2.38 3.78
CA PHE A 79 15.68 -1.97 4.21
C PHE A 79 16.29 -0.91 3.29
N ASN A 80 16.07 -0.99 1.97
CA ASN A 80 16.49 0.05 1.04
C ASN A 80 15.76 1.38 1.29
N PHE A 81 14.48 1.35 1.65
CA PHE A 81 13.73 2.54 2.06
C PHE A 81 14.29 3.13 3.36
N ILE A 82 14.54 2.31 4.37
CA ILE A 82 15.14 2.75 5.64
C ILE A 82 16.54 3.34 5.40
N HIS A 83 17.33 2.75 4.53
CA HIS A 83 18.64 3.28 4.14
C HIS A 83 18.52 4.64 3.43
N ARG A 84 17.47 4.85 2.63
CA ARG A 84 17.22 6.11 1.91
C ARG A 84 16.47 7.16 2.73
N LEU A 85 15.92 6.81 3.90
CA LEU A 85 15.17 7.73 4.77
C LEU A 85 15.92 9.03 5.06
N PRO A 86 17.22 9.03 5.42
CA PRO A 86 17.95 10.28 5.67
C PRO A 86 17.99 11.20 4.44
N CYS A 87 18.12 10.63 3.24
CA CYS A 87 18.08 11.39 1.99
C CYS A 87 16.69 11.98 1.74
N TYR A 88 15.62 11.20 1.95
CA TYR A 88 14.25 11.68 1.82
C TYR A 88 13.93 12.77 2.84
N ALA A 89 14.35 12.60 4.10
CA ALA A 89 14.17 13.62 5.14
C ALA A 89 14.90 14.92 4.79
N GLY A 90 16.15 14.84 4.33
CA GLY A 90 16.91 16.00 3.87
C GLY A 90 16.27 16.72 2.69
N GLN A 91 15.74 15.98 1.72
CA GLN A 91 14.99 16.54 0.60
C GLN A 91 13.70 17.23 1.06
N LEU A 92 12.96 16.62 1.99
CA LEU A 92 11.74 17.19 2.55
C LEU A 92 12.02 18.50 3.28
N VAL A 93 13.06 18.55 4.11
CA VAL A 93 13.49 19.76 4.82
C VAL A 93 13.90 20.86 3.83
N LYS A 94 14.69 20.51 2.80
CA LYS A 94 15.11 21.46 1.77
C LYS A 94 13.91 22.04 1.03
N ARG A 95 12.98 21.18 0.57
CA ARG A 95 11.75 21.60 -0.13
C ARG A 95 10.86 22.47 0.76
N GLY A 96 10.72 22.13 2.05
CA GLY A 96 9.99 22.94 3.00
C GLY A 96 10.61 24.32 3.19
N SER A 97 11.93 24.39 3.34
CA SER A 97 12.65 25.67 3.47
C SER A 97 12.54 26.52 2.20
N ASP A 98 12.72 25.91 1.03
CA ASP A 98 12.65 26.60 -0.26
C ASP A 98 11.23 27.13 -0.52
N ALA A 99 10.19 26.36 -0.18
CA ALA A 99 8.80 26.80 -0.29
C ALA A 99 8.46 27.97 0.64
N ILE A 100 8.96 27.95 1.89
CA ILE A 100 8.77 29.07 2.83
C ILE A 100 9.46 30.34 2.30
N LYS A 101 10.69 30.23 1.79
CA LYS A 101 11.41 31.37 1.20
C LYS A 101 10.67 31.94 0.00
N GLN A 102 10.24 31.09 -0.93
CA GLN A 102 9.45 31.52 -2.08
C GLN A 102 8.14 32.21 -1.70
N ALA A 103 7.44 31.71 -0.68
CA ALA A 103 6.23 32.36 -0.16
C ALA A 103 6.54 33.73 0.45
N LEU A 104 7.66 33.87 1.17
CA LEU A 104 8.08 35.13 1.77
C LEU A 104 8.49 36.18 0.71
N ASP A 105 9.25 35.76 -0.31
CA ASP A 105 9.67 36.61 -1.42
C ASP A 105 8.47 37.05 -2.30
N ALA A 106 7.49 36.17 -2.50
CA ALA A 106 6.22 36.49 -3.18
C ALA A 106 5.41 37.54 -2.39
N GLN A 107 5.39 37.46 -1.05
CA GLN A 107 4.73 38.44 -0.20
C GLN A 107 5.40 39.83 -0.25
N GLN A 108 6.73 39.87 -0.35
CA GLN A 108 7.48 41.12 -0.47
C GLN A 108 7.31 41.78 -1.85
N SER A 109 7.10 41.00 -2.90
CA SER A 109 6.86 41.52 -4.25
C SER A 109 5.42 42.03 -4.44
N GLU A 110 4.42 41.53 -3.72
CA GLU A 110 3.09 42.16 -3.65
C GLU A 110 3.09 43.47 -2.85
N GLN A 111 3.88 43.56 -1.76
CA GLN A 111 4.02 44.79 -0.97
C GLN A 111 4.88 45.87 -1.64
N ALA A 112 5.63 45.54 -2.70
CA ALA A 112 6.45 46.48 -3.47
C ALA A 112 5.72 47.13 -4.66
N THR A 113 4.38 47.04 -4.74
CA THR A 113 3.62 47.94 -5.61
C THR A 113 3.52 49.30 -4.90
N PRO A 114 4.18 50.35 -5.40
CA PRO A 114 4.29 51.59 -4.67
C PRO A 114 2.92 52.25 -4.56
N VAL A 115 2.68 52.77 -3.36
CA VAL A 115 1.82 53.92 -3.10
C VAL A 115 2.27 55.06 -4.03
N ALA A 116 1.75 55.11 -5.25
CA ALA A 116 2.01 56.16 -6.23
C ALA A 116 0.75 56.43 -7.07
N ALA A 117 -0.32 56.85 -6.39
CA ALA A 117 -1.34 57.69 -6.98
C ALA A 117 -1.66 58.80 -5.98
N ALA A 118 -0.76 59.79 -5.94
CA ALA A 118 -0.93 61.03 -5.22
C ALA A 118 -2.18 61.77 -5.73
N THR A 119 -2.99 62.21 -4.77
CA THR A 119 -3.65 63.51 -4.71
C THR A 119 -3.26 64.47 -5.86
N THR A 120 -4.12 64.71 -6.85
CA THR A 120 -4.29 66.06 -7.45
C THR A 120 -5.54 66.20 -8.33
N LYS A 121 -6.22 67.34 -8.13
CA LYS A 121 -7.09 68.14 -9.02
C LYS A 121 -8.62 67.96 -9.01
N LYS A 122 -9.22 69.05 -8.47
CA LYS A 122 -10.50 69.74 -8.72
C LYS A 122 -11.76 69.16 -8.10
#